data_AF-A0A7W1W126-F1
#
_entry.id   AF-A0A7W1W126-F1
#
_cell.length_a   1.000
_cell.length_b   1.000
_cell.length_c   1.000
_cell.angle_alpha   90.00
_cell.angle_beta   90.00
_cell.angle_gamma   90.00
#
_symmetry.space_group_name_H-M   'P 1'
#
loop_
_entity.id
_entity.type
_entity.pdbx_description
1 polymer ?
#
loop_
_entity_poly.entity_id
_entity_poly.type
_entity_poly.pdbx_seq_one_letter_code
_entity_poly.pdbx_strand_id
1 'polypeptide(L)'
;MISFNNLKNLLIVVSCAAVVTSCKNSKLFGKKTETSDVTGWNYNDKNMGGYQVAREKEERTGPGLVFVQGGTFTMGSTEEDVMSDWNNIPTRKTVNSFYIDRTEVANIHYREYIYWINNVFDGDEYKEIRDKALPDTLVWRSELAYNEPLVEYYFRHPSYNYYPVVGVSWQQAHDFCLWRSDRVNEKALIDKQFINKNTLKNIQGQGSESFNTKAYLLGLT
;
A
#
# COMPACT_ATOMS: atom_id res chain seq x y z
N MET A 1 5.84 -42.43 55.65
CA MET A 1 6.47 -41.15 55.99
C MET A 1 6.52 -40.30 54.73
N ILE A 2 5.50 -39.47 54.49
CA ILE A 2 5.45 -38.60 53.30
C ILE A 2 6.51 -37.51 53.52
N SER A 3 7.49 -37.43 52.62
CA SER A 3 8.59 -36.47 52.70
C SER A 3 8.04 -35.04 52.79
N PHE A 4 8.59 -34.24 53.72
CA PHE A 4 8.18 -32.86 54.03
C PHE A 4 8.15 -31.94 52.78
N ASN A 5 8.93 -32.26 51.75
CA ASN A 5 8.96 -31.52 50.47
C ASN A 5 7.73 -31.78 49.59
N ASN A 6 7.15 -32.99 49.64
CA ASN A 6 5.95 -33.32 48.86
C ASN A 6 4.70 -32.64 49.43
N LEU A 7 4.66 -32.40 50.74
CA LEU A 7 3.57 -31.69 51.40
C LEU A 7 3.59 -30.18 51.08
N LYS A 8 4.78 -29.57 50.99
CA LYS A 8 4.95 -28.17 50.55
C LYS A 8 4.54 -27.98 49.09
N ASN A 9 4.93 -28.88 48.20
CA ASN A 9 4.51 -28.82 46.79
C ASN A 9 3.00 -29.02 46.63
N LEU A 10 2.38 -29.89 47.43
CA LEU A 10 0.93 -30.08 47.43
C LEU A 10 0.19 -28.81 47.91
N LEU A 11 0.69 -28.15 48.96
CA LEU A 11 0.14 -26.89 49.48
C LEU A 11 0.24 -25.75 48.46
N ILE A 12 1.35 -25.68 47.70
CA ILE A 12 1.53 -24.69 46.63
C ILE A 12 0.52 -24.92 45.51
N VAL A 13 0.32 -26.18 45.07
CA VAL A 13 -0.63 -26.53 44.00
C VAL A 13 -2.09 -26.25 44.43
N VAL A 14 -2.45 -26.54 45.68
CA VAL A 14 -3.79 -26.25 46.22
C VAL A 14 -4.02 -24.74 46.35
N SER A 15 -3.00 -23.96 46.71
CA SER A 15 -3.08 -22.49 46.75
C SER A 15 -3.27 -21.88 45.36
N CYS A 16 -2.58 -22.40 44.33
CA CYS A 16 -2.77 -21.95 42.95
C CYS A 16 -4.16 -22.33 42.42
N ALA A 17 -4.68 -23.51 42.76
CA ALA A 17 -6.02 -23.92 42.34
C ALA A 17 -7.12 -23.05 42.98
N ALA A 18 -6.96 -22.64 44.24
CA ALA A 18 -7.92 -21.78 44.94
C ALA A 18 -8.03 -20.38 44.29
N VAL A 19 -6.91 -19.83 43.78
CA VAL A 19 -6.88 -18.54 43.09
C VAL A 19 -7.67 -18.60 41.77
N VAL A 20 -7.66 -19.73 41.06
CA VAL A 20 -8.42 -19.89 39.81
C VAL A 20 -9.93 -20.02 40.07
N THR A 21 -10.34 -20.62 41.19
CA THR A 21 -11.76 -20.75 41.56
C THR A 21 -12.40 -19.50 42.16
N SER A 22 -11.60 -18.53 42.63
CA SER A 22 -12.11 -17.25 43.17
C SER A 22 -12.46 -16.23 42.07
N CYS A 23 -12.19 -16.53 40.80
CA CYS A 23 -12.66 -15.77 39.66
C CYS A 23 -14.03 -16.26 39.17
N LYS A 24 -14.97 -16.53 40.09
CA LYS A 24 -16.40 -16.63 39.78
C LYS A 24 -17.02 -15.23 39.78
N ASN A 25 -16.59 -14.41 38.83
CA ASN A 25 -17.40 -13.29 38.36
C ASN A 25 -17.19 -13.16 36.85
N SER A 26 -18.18 -13.66 36.14
CA SER A 26 -18.31 -13.79 34.70
C SER A 26 -18.35 -12.43 33.99
N LYS A 27 -17.20 -11.75 33.84
CA LYS A 27 -17.04 -10.62 32.90
C LYS A 27 -15.65 -10.51 32.27
N LEU A 28 -14.78 -11.52 32.42
CA LEU A 28 -13.43 -11.44 31.84
C LEU A 28 -13.39 -11.64 30.32
N PHE A 29 -14.43 -12.25 29.72
CA PHE A 29 -14.49 -12.55 28.28
C PHE A 29 -15.71 -11.95 27.56
N GLY A 30 -16.48 -11.08 28.22
CA GLY A 30 -17.56 -10.35 27.56
C GLY A 30 -16.99 -9.22 26.71
N LYS A 31 -17.29 -9.17 25.41
CA LYS A 31 -17.02 -7.99 24.58
C LYS A 31 -17.67 -6.79 25.27
N LYS A 32 -16.87 -5.81 25.72
CA LYS A 32 -17.40 -4.55 26.24
C LYS A 32 -18.20 -3.87 25.13
N THR A 33 -19.48 -3.63 25.38
CA THR A 33 -20.33 -2.81 24.51
C THR A 33 -19.95 -1.35 24.76
N GLU A 34 -19.62 -0.63 23.69
CA GLU A 34 -19.30 0.79 23.78
C GLU A 34 -20.59 1.56 24.07
N THR A 35 -20.57 2.43 25.07
CA THR A 35 -21.71 3.27 25.46
C THR A 35 -21.52 4.68 24.94
N SER A 36 -22.62 5.36 24.63
CA SER A 36 -22.59 6.78 24.30
C SER A 36 -22.28 7.63 25.50
N ASP A 37 -21.29 8.51 25.38
CA ASP A 37 -20.94 9.48 26.44
C ASP A 37 -22.03 10.54 26.66
N VAL A 38 -22.88 10.78 25.66
CA VAL A 38 -23.95 11.80 25.72
C VAL A 38 -25.26 11.20 26.21
N THR A 39 -25.62 10.01 25.74
CA THR A 39 -26.95 9.42 26.01
C THR A 39 -26.91 8.21 26.94
N GLY A 40 -25.75 7.58 27.14
CA GLY A 40 -25.61 6.34 27.91
C GLY A 40 -26.12 5.08 27.20
N TRP A 41 -26.62 5.18 25.96
CA TRP A 41 -27.11 4.03 25.19
C TRP A 41 -25.95 3.21 24.63
N ASN A 42 -26.14 1.88 24.53
CA ASN A 42 -25.15 1.00 23.92
C ASN A 42 -25.11 1.17 22.40
N TYR A 43 -23.90 1.34 21.86
CA TYR A 43 -23.63 1.25 20.44
C TYR A 43 -23.60 -0.21 19.98
N ASN A 44 -23.99 -0.45 18.73
CA ASN A 44 -23.92 -1.76 18.06
C ASN A 44 -24.74 -2.88 18.76
N ASP A 45 -25.77 -2.53 19.54
CA ASP A 45 -26.70 -3.50 20.15
C ASP A 45 -28.04 -3.52 19.40
N LYS A 46 -28.40 -4.70 18.86
CA LYS A 46 -29.64 -4.92 18.11
C LYS A 46 -30.89 -4.73 18.97
N ASN A 47 -30.76 -4.87 20.29
CA ASN A 47 -31.88 -4.74 21.23
C ASN A 47 -32.11 -3.29 21.69
N MET A 48 -31.12 -2.40 21.51
CA MET A 48 -31.16 -1.00 21.97
C MET A 48 -31.13 -0.01 20.79
N GLY A 49 -32.05 -0.19 19.84
CA GLY A 49 -32.21 0.74 18.70
C GLY A 49 -31.29 0.49 17.52
N GLY A 50 -30.38 -0.48 17.61
CA GLY A 50 -29.62 -0.99 16.45
C GLY A 50 -28.69 0.01 15.80
N TYR A 51 -28.38 1.13 16.46
CA TYR A 51 -27.48 2.15 15.93
C TYR A 51 -26.05 1.59 15.88
N GLN A 52 -25.52 1.49 14.66
CA GLN A 52 -24.20 0.94 14.41
C GLN A 52 -23.18 2.05 14.22
N VAL A 53 -22.13 2.02 15.03
CA VAL A 53 -20.98 2.91 14.87
C VAL A 53 -19.89 2.11 14.15
N ALA A 54 -19.48 2.61 12.99
CA ALA A 54 -18.35 2.06 12.27
C ALA A 54 -17.09 2.25 13.10
N ARG A 55 -16.37 1.17 13.37
CA ARG A 55 -15.08 1.25 14.05
C ARG A 55 -14.03 1.73 13.07
N GLU A 56 -13.19 2.64 13.53
CA GLU A 56 -11.97 3.02 12.81
C GLU A 56 -11.11 1.77 12.63
N LYS A 57 -10.89 1.40 11.37
CA LYS A 57 -10.02 0.31 11.01
C LYS A 57 -8.72 0.92 10.56
N GLU A 58 -7.63 0.62 11.26
CA GLU A 58 -6.30 1.02 10.81
C GLU A 58 -6.09 0.56 9.36
N GLU A 59 -5.80 1.53 8.50
CA GLU A 59 -5.53 1.29 7.10
C GLU A 59 -4.20 0.54 6.98
N ARG A 60 -4.22 -0.60 6.30
CA ARG A 60 -2.97 -1.32 6.00
C ARG A 60 -2.23 -0.53 4.94
N THR A 61 -0.97 -0.18 5.21
CA THR A 61 -0.07 0.41 4.21
C THR A 61 0.07 -0.52 3.01
N GLY A 62 -0.02 0.02 1.81
CA GLY A 62 0.36 -0.71 0.59
C GLY A 62 1.85 -1.07 0.59
N PRO A 63 2.28 -1.98 -0.28
CA PRO A 63 3.67 -2.44 -0.33
C PRO A 63 4.61 -1.29 -0.71
N GLY A 64 5.65 -1.06 0.11
CA GLY A 64 6.69 -0.04 -0.15
C GLY A 64 6.31 1.38 0.27
N LEU A 65 5.07 1.61 0.73
CA LEU A 65 4.59 2.90 1.18
C LEU A 65 4.96 3.18 2.64
N VAL A 66 5.22 4.45 2.94
CA VAL A 66 5.39 4.98 4.30
C VAL A 66 4.31 6.01 4.59
N PHE A 67 3.80 6.00 5.83
CA PHE A 67 2.81 6.97 6.29
C PHE A 67 3.49 8.30 6.64
N VAL A 68 2.99 9.38 6.07
CA VAL A 68 3.40 10.74 6.37
C VAL A 68 2.27 11.42 7.13
N GLN A 69 2.55 11.79 8.37
CA GLN A 69 1.58 12.45 9.22
C GLN A 69 1.26 13.85 8.68
N GLY A 70 -0.03 14.16 8.59
CA GLY A 70 -0.52 15.47 8.23
C GLY A 70 -0.17 16.52 9.28
N GLY A 71 0.07 17.74 8.81
CA GLY A 71 0.51 18.83 9.65
C GLY A 71 0.81 20.08 8.84
N THR A 72 1.38 21.07 9.51
CA THR A 72 1.80 22.32 8.88
C THR A 72 3.31 22.43 8.90
N PHE A 73 3.91 22.77 7.77
CA PHE A 73 5.34 23.02 7.68
C PHE A 73 5.63 24.25 6.83
N THR A 74 6.81 24.83 6.98
CA THR A 74 7.30 25.93 6.12
C THR A 74 7.99 25.34 4.90
N MET A 75 7.41 25.54 3.72
CA MET A 75 7.95 25.10 2.44
C MET A 75 8.67 26.26 1.77
N GLY A 76 9.95 26.07 1.44
CA GLY A 76 10.76 27.01 0.67
C GLY A 76 12.10 27.31 1.34
N SER A 77 12.92 28.18 0.74
CA SER A 77 14.21 28.54 1.33
C SER A 77 14.00 29.33 2.61
N THR A 78 14.59 28.86 3.71
CA THR A 78 14.65 29.63 4.96
C THR A 78 15.99 30.35 5.13
N GLU A 79 16.96 30.02 4.28
CA GLU A 79 18.31 30.58 4.27
C GLU A 79 18.43 31.66 3.19
N GLU A 80 19.28 32.65 3.45
CA GLU A 80 19.55 33.77 2.54
C GLU A 80 20.40 33.27 1.36
N ASP A 81 19.80 33.26 0.17
CA ASP A 81 20.51 32.96 -1.07
C ASP A 81 21.32 34.18 -1.51
N VAL A 82 22.65 34.02 -1.59
CA VAL A 82 23.59 35.06 -2.02
C VAL A 82 23.33 35.52 -3.47
N MET A 83 22.72 34.66 -4.28
CA MET A 83 22.37 34.98 -5.68
C MET A 83 20.98 35.61 -5.82
N SER A 84 20.20 35.69 -4.73
CA SER A 84 18.87 36.30 -4.67
C SER A 84 17.90 35.82 -5.78
N ASP A 85 17.85 34.52 -6.06
CA ASP A 85 16.85 33.98 -6.98
C ASP A 85 15.45 33.99 -6.36
N TRP A 86 14.50 34.72 -6.97
CA TRP A 86 13.12 34.88 -6.47
C TRP A 86 12.18 33.72 -6.87
N ASN A 87 12.64 32.47 -6.81
CA ASN A 87 11.84 31.30 -7.20
C ASN A 87 11.38 30.45 -6.00
N ASN A 88 11.89 30.70 -4.78
CA ASN A 88 11.71 29.79 -3.65
C ASN A 88 11.33 30.51 -2.32
N ILE A 89 10.26 31.32 -2.37
CA ILE A 89 9.79 32.09 -1.21
C ILE A 89 9.18 31.16 -0.14
N PRO A 90 9.62 31.24 1.14
CA PRO A 90 9.11 30.37 2.19
C PRO A 90 7.64 30.66 2.49
N THR A 91 6.79 29.64 2.35
CA THR A 91 5.35 29.72 2.63
C THR A 91 4.92 28.58 3.56
N ARG A 92 4.03 28.86 4.52
CA ARG A 92 3.46 27.82 5.37
C ARG A 92 2.41 27.03 4.57
N LYS A 93 2.59 25.72 4.49
CA LYS A 93 1.64 24.81 3.83
C LYS A 93 1.10 23.82 4.86
N THR A 94 -0.20 23.57 4.76
CA THR A 94 -0.91 22.53 5.52
C THR A 94 -1.18 21.38 4.58
N VAL A 95 -0.79 20.17 4.97
CA VAL A 95 -1.01 18.96 4.17
C VAL A 95 -1.69 17.92 5.06
N ASN A 96 -2.70 17.25 4.51
CA ASN A 96 -3.36 16.13 5.17
C ASN A 96 -2.41 14.94 5.28
N SER A 97 -2.71 13.95 6.11
CA SER A 97 -1.92 12.72 6.15
C SER A 97 -2.03 11.95 4.83
N PHE A 98 -0.92 11.43 4.33
CA PHE A 98 -0.88 10.65 3.09
C PHE A 98 0.22 9.60 3.13
N TYR A 99 0.25 8.73 2.12
CA TYR A 99 1.29 7.73 1.95
C TYR A 99 2.18 8.06 0.75
N ILE A 100 3.48 7.83 0.88
CA ILE A 100 4.45 8.01 -0.22
C ILE A 100 5.37 6.79 -0.30
N ASP A 101 5.88 6.49 -1.49
CA ASP A 101 6.86 5.41 -1.64
C ASP A 101 8.18 5.77 -0.95
N ARG A 102 8.81 4.78 -0.31
CA ARG A 102 10.10 4.96 0.38
C ARG A 102 11.25 5.26 -0.59
N THR A 103 11.18 4.71 -1.79
CA THR A 103 12.22 4.79 -2.83
C THR A 103 11.58 5.12 -4.16
N GLU A 104 12.40 5.58 -5.10
CA GLU A 104 11.99 5.78 -6.48
C GLU A 104 11.54 4.45 -7.12
N VAL A 105 10.81 4.57 -8.23
CA VAL A 105 10.41 3.42 -9.04
C VAL A 105 11.65 2.86 -9.74
N ALA A 106 11.99 1.61 -9.42
CA ALA A 106 13.11 0.92 -10.03
C ALA A 106 12.78 0.40 -11.45
N ASN A 107 13.82 0.19 -12.26
CA ASN A 107 13.70 -0.38 -13.61
C ASN A 107 12.91 -1.70 -13.63
N ILE A 108 13.12 -2.59 -12.66
CA ILE A 108 12.39 -3.86 -12.57
C ILE A 108 10.88 -3.66 -12.40
N HIS A 109 10.45 -2.66 -11.62
CA HIS A 109 9.04 -2.35 -11.41
C HIS A 109 8.39 -1.82 -12.70
N TYR A 110 9.10 -0.97 -13.44
CA TYR A 110 8.60 -0.46 -14.72
C TYR A 110 8.58 -1.54 -15.81
N ARG A 111 9.53 -2.48 -15.78
CA ARG A 111 9.51 -3.66 -16.67
C ARG A 111 8.33 -4.59 -16.37
N GLU A 112 7.95 -4.76 -15.11
CA GLU A 112 6.73 -5.49 -14.74
C GLU A 112 5.49 -4.84 -15.35
N TYR A 113 5.42 -3.50 -15.32
CA TYR A 113 4.35 -2.73 -15.97
C TYR A 113 4.29 -2.96 -17.48
N ILE A 114 5.41 -2.83 -18.19
CA ILE A 114 5.48 -3.08 -19.64
C ILE A 114 5.09 -4.53 -19.96
N TYR A 115 5.56 -5.50 -19.18
CA TYR A 115 5.20 -6.90 -19.35
C TYR A 115 3.68 -7.10 -19.21
N TRP A 116 3.06 -6.47 -18.21
CA TRP A 116 1.62 -6.54 -18.03
C TRP A 116 0.87 -5.92 -19.22
N ILE A 117 1.28 -4.72 -19.68
CA ILE A 117 0.67 -4.05 -20.82
C ILE A 117 0.73 -4.92 -22.08
N ASN A 118 1.89 -5.50 -22.36
CA ASN A 118 2.08 -6.33 -23.55
C ASN A 118 1.19 -7.58 -23.54
N ASN A 119 0.93 -8.16 -22.37
CA ASN A 119 0.07 -9.35 -22.28
C ASN A 119 -1.41 -9.00 -22.33
N VAL A 120 -1.86 -7.96 -21.61
CA VAL A 120 -3.27 -7.56 -21.58
C VAL A 120 -3.72 -7.04 -22.93
N PHE A 121 -2.90 -6.20 -23.55
CA PHE A 121 -3.18 -5.53 -24.80
C PHE A 121 -2.39 -6.17 -25.95
N ASP A 122 -2.48 -7.49 -26.14
CA ASP A 122 -1.70 -8.21 -27.16
C ASP A 122 -2.15 -7.90 -28.60
N GLY A 123 -3.42 -7.52 -28.80
CA GLY A 123 -4.00 -7.25 -30.13
C GLY A 123 -3.35 -6.11 -30.91
N ASP A 124 -3.34 -6.19 -32.23
CA ASP A 124 -2.76 -5.18 -33.14
C ASP A 124 -3.39 -3.79 -32.96
N GLU A 125 -4.67 -3.75 -32.60
CA GLU A 125 -5.43 -2.52 -32.31
C GLU A 125 -4.80 -1.66 -31.20
N TYR A 126 -4.08 -2.29 -30.27
CA TYR A 126 -3.49 -1.63 -29.11
C TYR A 126 -1.99 -1.36 -29.24
N LYS A 127 -1.41 -1.55 -30.43
CA LYS A 127 0.02 -1.34 -30.65
C LYS A 127 0.49 0.04 -30.21
N GLU A 128 -0.29 1.08 -30.51
CA GLU A 128 0.05 2.45 -30.10
C GLU A 128 0.14 2.63 -28.58
N ILE A 129 -0.69 1.92 -27.82
CA ILE A 129 -0.67 1.98 -26.35
C ILE A 129 0.62 1.34 -25.83
N ARG A 130 1.00 0.18 -26.39
CA ARG A 130 2.24 -0.52 -26.02
C ARG A 130 3.46 0.34 -26.35
N ASP A 131 3.50 0.91 -27.54
CA ASP A 131 4.62 1.75 -28.00
C ASP A 131 4.75 3.03 -27.13
N LYS A 132 3.62 3.65 -26.75
CA LYS A 132 3.60 4.82 -25.85
C LYS A 132 4.03 4.52 -24.42
N ALA A 133 3.91 3.28 -23.96
CA ALA A 133 4.34 2.88 -22.62
C ALA A 133 5.86 2.62 -22.52
N LEU A 134 6.59 2.57 -23.65
CA LEU A 134 8.03 2.34 -23.64
C LEU A 134 8.79 3.61 -23.19
N PRO A 135 9.80 3.48 -22.31
CA PRO A 135 10.62 4.60 -21.92
C PRO A 135 11.59 4.98 -23.04
N ASP A 136 11.95 6.26 -23.10
CA ASP A 136 12.97 6.75 -24.02
C ASP A 136 14.38 6.37 -23.53
N THR A 137 15.03 5.45 -24.23
CA THR A 137 16.40 5.02 -23.91
C THR A 137 17.46 5.97 -24.44
N LEU A 138 17.12 6.88 -25.36
CA LEU A 138 18.06 7.83 -25.97
C LEU A 138 18.37 9.03 -25.08
N VAL A 139 17.68 9.17 -23.94
CA VAL A 139 17.91 10.23 -22.95
C VAL A 139 19.38 10.35 -22.49
N TRP A 140 20.13 9.25 -22.56
CA TRP A 140 21.56 9.22 -22.19
C TRP A 140 22.49 9.74 -23.29
N ARG A 141 22.02 9.85 -24.52
CA ARG A 141 22.83 10.25 -25.67
C ARG A 141 23.08 11.77 -25.64
N SER A 142 24.35 12.13 -25.75
CA SER A 142 24.81 13.51 -25.93
C SER A 142 25.92 13.50 -26.97
N GLU A 143 25.99 14.54 -27.81
CA GLU A 143 26.86 14.59 -29.00
C GLU A 143 28.34 14.32 -28.71
N LEU A 144 28.83 14.74 -27.53
CA LEU A 144 30.24 14.62 -27.13
C LEU A 144 30.46 13.65 -25.95
N ALA A 145 29.42 12.91 -25.51
CA ALA A 145 29.51 12.02 -24.36
C ALA A 145 29.56 10.54 -24.77
N TYR A 146 30.45 9.76 -24.14
CA TYR A 146 30.52 8.31 -24.33
C TYR A 146 29.52 7.58 -23.40
N ASN A 147 28.22 7.69 -23.72
CA ASN A 147 27.13 7.11 -22.90
C ASN A 147 26.38 5.95 -23.58
N GLU A 148 26.86 5.46 -24.73
CA GLU A 148 26.23 4.38 -25.49
C GLU A 148 25.93 3.12 -24.64
N PRO A 149 26.78 2.67 -23.70
CA PRO A 149 26.45 1.53 -22.84
C PRO A 149 25.19 1.76 -21.99
N LEU A 150 24.90 3.00 -21.57
CA LEU A 150 23.71 3.31 -20.79
C LEU A 150 22.45 3.26 -21.65
N VAL A 151 22.54 3.70 -22.91
CA VAL A 151 21.43 3.62 -23.88
C VAL A 151 20.98 2.18 -24.08
N GLU A 152 21.93 1.26 -24.22
CA GLU A 152 21.63 -0.14 -24.49
C GLU A 152 21.21 -0.92 -23.23
N TYR A 153 21.96 -0.74 -22.14
CA TYR A 153 21.88 -1.62 -20.99
C TYR A 153 21.08 -1.07 -19.81
N TYR A 154 20.95 0.25 -19.64
CA TYR A 154 20.39 0.81 -18.39
C TYR A 154 19.00 0.27 -18.06
N PHE A 155 18.09 0.26 -19.03
CA PHE A 155 16.73 -0.23 -18.81
C PHE A 155 16.61 -1.77 -18.84
N ARG A 156 17.50 -2.45 -19.58
CA ARG A 156 17.31 -3.87 -19.95
C ARG A 156 18.16 -4.84 -19.12
N HIS A 157 19.38 -4.44 -18.77
CA HIS A 157 20.38 -5.33 -18.18
C HIS A 157 20.09 -5.59 -16.69
N PRO A 158 20.25 -6.85 -16.21
CA PRO A 158 19.96 -7.21 -14.82
C PRO A 158 20.70 -6.38 -13.75
N SER A 159 21.92 -5.94 -14.04
CA SER A 159 22.70 -5.10 -13.11
C SER A 159 22.01 -3.78 -12.74
N TYR A 160 21.13 -3.27 -13.59
CA TYR A 160 20.42 -2.01 -13.38
C TYR A 160 18.98 -2.20 -12.86
N ASN A 161 18.57 -3.42 -12.51
CA ASN A 161 17.18 -3.71 -12.09
C ASN A 161 16.67 -2.84 -10.94
N TYR A 162 17.53 -2.52 -9.97
CA TYR A 162 17.18 -1.74 -8.77
C TYR A 162 17.56 -0.25 -8.85
N TYR A 163 17.95 0.21 -10.04
CA TYR A 163 18.21 1.64 -10.28
C TYR A 163 16.90 2.35 -10.65
N PRO A 164 16.79 3.66 -10.39
CA PRO A 164 15.59 4.41 -10.72
C PRO A 164 15.35 4.40 -12.23
N VAL A 165 14.09 4.28 -12.64
CA VAL A 165 13.71 4.37 -14.04
C VAL A 165 13.93 5.79 -14.57
N VAL A 166 14.51 5.91 -15.76
CA VAL A 166 14.85 7.18 -16.42
C VAL A 166 14.30 7.13 -17.85
N GLY A 167 14.04 8.31 -18.45
CA GLY A 167 13.45 8.39 -19.79
C GLY A 167 11.95 8.22 -19.80
N VAL A 168 11.28 8.51 -18.68
CA VAL A 168 9.82 8.40 -18.52
C VAL A 168 9.24 9.81 -18.44
N SER A 169 8.22 10.08 -19.26
CA SER A 169 7.46 11.32 -19.24
C SER A 169 6.51 11.38 -18.05
N TRP A 170 6.02 12.59 -17.72
CA TRP A 170 5.04 12.76 -16.64
C TRP A 170 3.76 11.96 -16.85
N GLN A 171 3.26 11.87 -18.09
CA GLN A 171 2.06 11.10 -18.44
C GLN A 171 2.30 9.60 -18.20
N GLN A 172 3.41 9.06 -18.68
CA GLN A 172 3.78 7.66 -18.46
C GLN A 172 3.95 7.34 -16.96
N ALA A 173 4.50 8.25 -16.17
CA ALA A 173 4.61 8.08 -14.73
C ALA A 173 3.24 8.08 -14.03
N HIS A 174 2.31 8.92 -14.50
CA HIS A 174 0.93 8.93 -14.01
C HIS A 174 0.20 7.62 -14.33
N ASP A 175 0.31 7.14 -15.56
CA ASP A 175 -0.32 5.88 -16.01
C ASP A 175 0.24 4.67 -15.26
N PHE A 176 1.55 4.67 -14.98
CA PHE A 176 2.17 3.67 -14.12
C PHE A 176 1.57 3.66 -12.71
N CYS A 177 1.34 4.83 -12.10
CA CYS A 177 0.72 4.93 -10.78
C CYS A 177 -0.72 4.43 -10.75
N LEU A 178 -1.50 4.68 -11.81
CA LEU A 178 -2.86 4.16 -11.97
C LEU A 178 -2.84 2.63 -12.04
N TRP A 179 -2.02 2.07 -12.95
CA TRP A 179 -1.84 0.63 -13.08
C TRP A 179 -1.40 -0.02 -11.77
N ARG A 180 -0.41 0.55 -11.09
CA ARG A 180 0.09 0.03 -9.81
C ARG A 180 -1.03 -0.03 -8.77
N SER A 181 -1.86 1.00 -8.71
CA SER A 181 -2.98 1.07 -7.77
C SER A 181 -3.97 -0.05 -8.05
N ASP A 182 -4.35 -0.26 -9.31
CA ASP A 182 -5.25 -1.35 -9.71
C ASP A 182 -4.65 -2.73 -9.39
N ARG A 183 -3.37 -2.96 -9.69
CA ARG A 183 -2.69 -4.24 -9.40
C ARG A 183 -2.59 -4.55 -7.92
N VAL A 184 -2.31 -3.55 -7.08
CA VAL A 184 -2.28 -3.72 -5.61
C VAL A 184 -3.68 -4.05 -5.08
N ASN A 185 -4.71 -3.36 -5.58
CA ASN A 185 -6.09 -3.61 -5.18
C ASN A 185 -6.57 -4.99 -5.62
N GLU A 186 -6.28 -5.39 -6.85
CA GLU A 186 -6.58 -6.73 -7.38
C GLU A 186 -5.96 -7.82 -6.50
N LYS A 187 -4.67 -7.67 -6.15
CA LYS A 187 -3.97 -8.59 -5.25
C LYS A 187 -4.64 -8.63 -3.87
N ALA A 188 -5.03 -7.49 -3.32
CA ALA A 188 -5.71 -7.42 -2.03
C ALA A 188 -7.09 -8.11 -2.06
N LEU A 189 -7.81 -8.07 -3.19
CA LEU A 189 -9.07 -8.79 -3.38
C LEU A 189 -8.87 -10.30 -3.50
N ILE A 190 -7.82 -10.72 -4.22
CA ILE A 190 -7.42 -12.12 -4.35
C ILE A 190 -7.01 -12.69 -2.98
N ASP A 191 -6.23 -11.95 -2.19
CA ASP A 191 -5.79 -12.36 -0.85
C ASP A 191 -7.00 -12.53 0.10
N LYS A 192 -8.05 -11.73 -0.09
CA LYS A 192 -9.33 -11.85 0.62
C LYS A 192 -10.30 -12.86 0.01
N GLN A 193 -9.91 -13.56 -1.05
CA GLN A 193 -10.72 -14.55 -1.76
C GLN A 193 -11.99 -14.00 -2.42
N PHE A 194 -12.06 -12.70 -2.70
CA PHE A 194 -13.17 -12.11 -3.47
C PHE A 194 -13.03 -12.37 -4.97
N ILE A 195 -11.79 -12.51 -5.46
CA ILE A 195 -11.47 -12.82 -6.85
C ILE A 195 -10.76 -14.17 -6.91
N ASN A 196 -11.11 -14.99 -7.91
CA ASN A 196 -10.47 -16.29 -8.12
C ASN A 196 -9.05 -16.11 -8.68
N LYS A 197 -8.05 -16.75 -8.08
CA LYS A 197 -6.64 -16.73 -8.53
C LYS A 197 -6.44 -17.15 -10.00
N ASN A 198 -7.38 -17.92 -10.56
CA ASN A 198 -7.31 -18.36 -11.95
C ASN A 198 -7.48 -17.21 -12.96
N THR A 199 -8.07 -16.07 -12.57
CA THR A 199 -8.14 -14.88 -13.45
C THR A 199 -6.74 -14.39 -13.85
N LEU A 200 -5.75 -14.54 -12.97
CA LEU A 200 -4.37 -14.16 -13.25
C LEU A 200 -3.69 -15.02 -14.33
N LYS A 201 -4.21 -16.22 -14.60
CA LYS A 201 -3.64 -17.10 -15.63
C LYS A 201 -4.16 -16.77 -17.03
N ASN A 202 -5.33 -16.12 -17.11
CA ASN A 202 -6.00 -15.77 -18.36
C ASN A 202 -5.92 -14.26 -18.65
N ILE A 203 -4.84 -13.59 -18.23
CA ILE A 203 -4.64 -12.15 -18.41
C ILE A 203 -4.46 -11.78 -19.89
N GLN A 204 -4.03 -12.73 -20.72
CA GLN A 204 -3.69 -12.48 -22.12
C GLN A 204 -4.92 -12.08 -22.95
N GLY A 205 -4.86 -10.92 -23.60
CA GLY A 205 -5.87 -10.46 -24.55
C GLY A 205 -7.17 -9.89 -23.95
N GLN A 206 -7.19 -9.57 -22.65
CA GLN A 206 -8.37 -8.95 -22.02
C GLN A 206 -8.65 -7.53 -22.52
N GLY A 207 -7.63 -6.82 -23.04
CA GLY A 207 -7.77 -5.46 -23.53
C GLY A 207 -8.43 -4.53 -22.51
N SER A 208 -9.53 -3.90 -22.93
CA SER A 208 -10.33 -2.99 -22.09
C SER A 208 -11.12 -3.66 -20.96
N GLU A 209 -11.26 -4.99 -20.97
CA GLU A 209 -11.96 -5.76 -19.92
C GLU A 209 -11.03 -6.16 -18.76
N SER A 210 -9.80 -5.64 -18.75
CA SER A 210 -8.87 -5.84 -17.65
C SER A 210 -9.36 -5.23 -16.33
N PHE A 211 -8.87 -5.78 -15.22
CA PHE A 211 -9.29 -5.34 -13.88
C PHE A 211 -9.04 -3.84 -13.67
N ASN A 212 -10.09 -3.14 -13.25
CA ASN A 212 -10.04 -1.75 -12.84
C ASN A 212 -10.77 -1.58 -11.50
N THR A 213 -10.12 -0.94 -10.52
CA THR A 213 -10.69 -0.75 -9.19
C THR A 213 -12.04 -0.03 -9.25
N LYS A 214 -12.15 1.01 -10.09
CA LYS A 214 -13.38 1.79 -10.22
C LYS A 214 -14.50 0.96 -10.85
N ALA A 215 -14.20 0.17 -11.88
CA ALA A 215 -15.19 -0.68 -12.54
C ALA A 215 -15.71 -1.77 -11.58
N TYR A 216 -14.81 -2.37 -10.79
CA TYR A 216 -15.15 -3.37 -9.78
C TYR A 216 -16.08 -2.79 -8.69
N LEU A 217 -15.78 -1.59 -8.19
CA LEU A 217 -16.63 -0.93 -7.19
C LEU A 217 -18.03 -0.59 -7.73
N LEU A 218 -18.15 -0.36 -9.04
CA LEU A 218 -19.43 -0.11 -9.72
C LEU A 218 -20.16 -1.39 -10.12
N GLY A 219 -19.55 -2.57 -9.96
CA GLY A 219 -20.11 -3.87 -10.35
C GLY A 219 -20.15 -4.11 -11.86
N LEU A 220 -19.27 -3.45 -12.63
CA LEU A 220 -19.19 -3.58 -14.09
C LEU A 220 -18.24 -4.70 -14.55
N THR A 221 -17.37 -5.18 -13.66
CA THR A 221 -16.34 -6.22 -13.88
C THR A 221 -16.38 -7.21 -12.72
#